data_AF-A0A4R1I8J6-F1
#
_entry.id   AF-A0A4R1I8J6-F1
#
_cell.length_a   1.000
_cell.length_b   1.000
_cell.length_c   1.000
_cell.angle_alpha   90.00
_cell.angle_beta   90.00
_cell.angle_gamma   90.00
#
_symmetry.space_group_name_H-M   'P 1'
#
loop_
_entity.id
_entity.type
_entity.pdbx_description
1 polymer ?
#
loop_
_entity_poly.entity_id
_entity_poly.type
_entity_poly.pdbx_seq_one_letter_code
_entity_poly.pdbx_strand_id
1 'polypeptide(L)' 'MNQRPEPTTFIAITPTMRQLIENVVEDLMLLLDEIDGDVDCEDEAPRFAAGDTPAP' A
#
# COMPACT_ATOMS: atom_id res chain seq x y z
N MET A 1 -24.30 23.29 24.06
CA MET A 1 -22.89 23.55 23.72
C MET A 1 -22.74 23.22 22.24
N ASN A 2 -22.60 24.23 21.39
CA ASN A 2 -22.51 24.04 19.95
C ASN A 2 -21.05 23.72 19.60
N GLN A 3 -20.71 22.43 19.42
CA GLN A 3 -19.40 22.04 18.92
C GLN A 3 -19.28 22.53 17.48
N ARG A 4 -18.40 23.51 17.25
CA ARG A 4 -18.03 23.93 15.90
C ARG A 4 -17.15 22.82 15.33
N PRO A 5 -17.46 22.26 14.14
CA PRO A 5 -16.58 21.28 13.53
C PRO A 5 -15.21 21.91 13.31
N GLU A 6 -14.16 21.21 13.75
CA GLU A 6 -12.76 21.60 13.52
C GLU A 6 -12.54 21.76 12.00
N PRO A 7 -11.88 22.83 11.55
CA PRO A 7 -11.63 23.05 10.14
C PRO A 7 -10.78 21.90 9.57
N THR A 8 -11.30 21.22 8.54
CA THR A 8 -10.55 20.19 7.82
C THR A 8 -9.44 20.84 7.00
N THR A 9 -8.19 20.54 7.32
CA THR A 9 -7.03 21.02 6.58
C THR A 9 -6.74 20.07 5.42
N PHE A 10 -6.86 20.58 4.19
CA PHE A 10 -6.47 19.85 2.99
C PHE A 10 -5.00 20.12 2.69
N ILE A 11 -4.19 19.05 2.72
CA ILE A 11 -2.78 19.12 2.36
C ILE A 11 -2.63 18.69 0.90
N ALA A 12 -2.14 19.59 0.06
CA ALA A 12 -1.82 19.26 -1.31
C ALA A 12 -0.52 18.43 -1.34
N ILE A 13 -0.59 17.24 -1.95
CA ILE A 13 0.60 16.43 -2.21
C ILE A 13 1.38 17.08 -3.35
N THR A 14 2.60 17.52 -3.07
CA THR A 14 3.49 18.04 -4.11
C THR A 14 4.12 16.89 -4.91
N PRO A 15 4.60 17.12 -6.14
CA PRO A 15 5.32 16.09 -6.91
C PRO A 15 6.52 15.51 -6.16
N THR A 16 7.24 16.33 -5.39
CA THR A 16 8.37 15.87 -4.58
C THR A 16 7.92 14.97 -3.42
N MET A 17 6.84 15.33 -2.72
CA MET A 17 6.28 14.48 -1.67
C MET A 17 5.84 13.13 -2.21
N ARG A 18 5.21 13.13 -3.39
CA ARG A 18 4.85 11.90 -4.09
C ARG A 18 6.08 11.03 -4.36
N GLN A 19 7.14 11.59 -4.95
CA GLN A 19 8.35 10.84 -5.24
C GLN A 19 8.99 10.23 -3.98
N LEU A 20 9.02 11.00 -2.88
CA LEU A 20 9.55 10.50 -1.61
C LEU A 20 8.73 9.33 -1.06
N ILE A 21 7.41 9.40 -1.17
CA ILE A 21 6.51 8.31 -0.76
C ILE A 21 6.75 7.08 -1.65
N GLU A 22 6.82 7.26 -2.97
CA GLU A 22 7.05 6.17 -3.93
C GLU A 22 8.37 5.46 -3.63
N ASN A 23 9.47 6.20 -3.44
CA ASN A 23 10.77 5.61 -3.11
C ASN A 23 10.74 4.81 -1.80
N VAL A 24 10.09 5.34 -0.75
CA VAL A 24 10.02 4.65 0.56
C VAL A 24 9.17 3.39 0.46
N VAL A 25 8.12 3.40 -0.37
CA VAL A 25 7.31 2.21 -0.61
C VAL A 25 8.13 1.15 -1.33
N GLU A 26 8.90 1.52 -2.37
CA GLU A 26 9.80 0.59 -3.07
C GLU A 26 10.84 -0.03 -2.12
N ASP A 27 11.52 0.80 -1.33
CA ASP A 27 12.50 0.33 -0.34
C ASP A 27 11.87 -0.62 0.69
N LEU A 28 10.63 -0.35 1.12
CA LEU A 28 9.91 -1.19 2.05
C LEU A 28 9.52 -2.54 1.42
N MET A 29 9.11 -2.56 0.16
CA MET A 29 8.81 -3.81 -0.55
C MET A 29 10.06 -4.69 -0.63
N LEU A 30 11.20 -4.12 -1.06
CA LEU A 30 12.47 -4.85 -1.13
C LEU A 30 12.89 -5.43 0.23
N LEU A 31 12.71 -4.67 1.30
CA LEU A 31 13.01 -5.13 2.66
C LEU A 31 12.08 -6.27 3.08
N LEU A 32 10.79 -6.19 2.75
CA LEU A 32 9.82 -7.22 3.09
C LEU A 32 10.12 -8.53 2.33
N ASP A 33 10.53 -8.46 1.07
CA ASP A 33 10.96 -9.62 0.29
C ASP A 33 12.21 -10.28 0.90
N GLU A 34 13.20 -9.49 1.34
CA GLU A 34 14.40 -10.00 2.01
C GLU A 34 14.05 -10.71 3.34
N ILE A 35 13.08 -10.19 4.08
CA ILE A 35 12.66 -10.74 5.38
C ILE A 35 11.79 -11.98 5.23
N ASP A 36 10.83 -11.99 4.30
CA ASP A 36 9.92 -13.13 4.09
C ASP A 36 10.68 -14.33 3.48
N GLY A 37 11.83 -14.07 2.86
CA GLY A 37 12.73 -15.11 2.37
C GLY A 37 12.22 -15.83 1.13
N ASP A 38 11.07 -15.41 0.58
CA ASP A 38 10.56 -15.84 -0.71
C ASP A 38 11.11 -14.90 -1.79
N VAL A 39 11.88 -15.48 -2.72
CA VAL A 39 12.23 -14.83 -3.99
C VAL A 39 11.04 -15.03 -4.93
N ASP A 40 9.86 -14.55 -4.55
CA ASP A 40 8.70 -14.70 -5.43
C ASP A 40 8.70 -13.55 -6.43
N CYS A 41 9.38 -13.85 -7.54
CA CYS A 41 9.30 -13.19 -8.83
C CYS A 41 7.91 -12.59 -9.07
N GLU A 42 7.82 -11.27 -9.18
CA GLU A 42 6.65 -10.54 -9.68
C GLU A 42 6.35 -10.81 -11.19
N ASP A 43 6.52 -12.05 -11.66
CA ASP A 43 6.09 -12.52 -12.98
C ASP A 43 4.74 -13.27 -12.94
N GLU A 44 4.16 -13.52 -11.76
CA GLU A 44 2.77 -14.01 -11.65
C GLU A 44 1.92 -13.16 -10.70
N ALA A 45 1.21 -12.16 -11.25
CA ALA A 45 -0.08 -11.76 -10.71
C ALA A 45 -1.19 -12.21 -11.69
N PRO A 46 -2.37 -12.70 -11.23
CA PRO A 46 -2.91 -12.58 -9.88
C PRO A 46 -3.45 -13.89 -9.29
N ARG A 47 -3.04 -14.26 -8.07
CA ARG A 47 -3.87 -15.10 -7.19
C ARG A 47 -4.76 -14.23 -6.29
N PHE A 48 -5.43 -13.24 -6.86
CA PHE A 48 -6.70 -12.76 -6.31
C PHE A 48 -7.81 -13.71 -6.75
N ALA A 49 -7.80 -14.94 -6.22
CA ALA A 49 -9.02 -15.74 -6.16
C ALA A 49 -9.89 -15.14 -5.06
N ALA A 50 -10.66 -14.11 -5.43
CA ALA A 50 -11.82 -13.68 -4.67
C ALA A 50 -12.66 -14.92 -4.31
N GLY A 51 -13.03 -15.06 -3.04
CA GLY A 51 -13.60 -16.30 -2.52
C GLY A 51 -14.90 -16.73 -3.21
N ASP A 52 -14.97 -18.01 -3.57
CA ASP A 52 -16.15 -18.89 -3.72
C ASP A 52 -15.56 -20.27 -4.13
N THR A 53 -15.75 -21.45 -3.54
CA THR A 53 -16.87 -22.11 -2.85
C THR A 53 -16.26 -23.38 -2.16
N PRO A 54 -16.81 -23.95 -1.06
CA PRO A 54 -16.26 -25.16 -0.46
C PRO A 54 -16.43 -26.42 -1.34
N ALA A 55 -15.53 -27.39 -1.07
CA ALA A 55 -15.25 -28.68 -1.70
C ALA A 55 -16.42 -29.53 -2.24
N PRO A 56 -16.16 -30.45 -3.20
CA PRO A 56 -16.84 -31.75 -3.24
C PRO A 56 -16.27 -32.74 -2.21
#